data_AF-A0AA41Z476-F1
#
_entry.id   AF-A0AA41Z476-F1
#
_cell.length_a   1.000
_cell.length_b   1.000
_cell.length_c   1.000
_cell.angle_alpha   90.00
_cell.angle_beta   90.00
_cell.angle_gamma   90.00
#
_symmetry.space_group_name_H-M   'P 1'
#
loop_
_entity.id
_entity.type
_entity.pdbx_description
1 polymer ?
#
loop_
_entity_poly.entity_id
_entity_poly.type
_entity_poly.pdbx_seq_one_letter_code
_entity_poly.pdbx_strand_id
1 'polypeptide(L)'
;MVDVNVTPFEIEVTTRYGDLVRADVYLPKNGNGPFPVLLGASPYQKALRHLPPAPQVFPFTEYGPIQLYLDEGYAYVAMDVPGTGRSDGTWDPVSRAEGRRSTT
;
A
#
# COMPACT_ATOMS: atom_id res chain seq x y z
N MET A 1 13.68 3.93 -7.83
CA MET A 1 12.77 3.18 -8.71
C MET A 1 11.58 4.08 -9.02
N VAL A 2 11.69 4.88 -10.10
CA VAL A 2 10.65 5.82 -10.56
C VAL A 2 9.77 5.10 -11.59
N ASP A 3 9.39 3.88 -11.25
CA ASP A 3 8.96 2.90 -12.25
C ASP A 3 7.44 2.94 -12.47
N VAL A 4 6.77 3.94 -11.87
CA VAL A 4 5.32 4.12 -11.98
C VAL A 4 5.04 5.45 -12.66
N ASN A 5 4.27 5.41 -13.75
CA ASN A 5 4.01 6.54 -14.64
C ASN A 5 2.80 7.40 -14.22
N VAL A 6 2.29 7.18 -13.01
CA VAL A 6 1.21 7.96 -12.39
C VAL A 6 1.64 8.48 -11.03
N THR A 7 1.09 9.63 -10.66
CA THR A 7 1.22 10.18 -9.31
C THR A 7 0.10 9.60 -8.44
N PRO A 8 0.41 8.88 -7.34
CA PRO A 8 -0.61 8.42 -6.43
C PRO A 8 -1.23 9.58 -5.65
N PHE A 9 -2.42 9.34 -5.10
CA PHE A 9 -3.01 10.19 -4.06
C PHE A 9 -3.23 9.37 -2.79
N GLU A 10 -3.10 10.02 -1.64
CA GLU A 10 -3.30 9.37 -0.37
C GLU A 10 -4.77 9.43 0.06
N ILE A 11 -5.23 8.35 0.67
CA ILE A 11 -6.52 8.25 1.35
C ILE A 11 -6.33 7.85 2.80
N GLU A 12 -7.30 8.22 3.62
CA GLU A 12 -7.41 7.81 5.02
C GLU A 12 -8.63 6.91 5.18
N VAL A 13 -8.47 5.80 5.91
CA VAL A 13 -9.54 4.85 6.20
C VAL A 13 -9.57 4.61 7.70
N THR A 14 -10.76 4.75 8.31
CA THR A 14 -10.96 4.39 9.71
C THR A 14 -11.30 2.91 9.80
N THR A 15 -10.50 2.16 10.55
CA THR A 15 -10.76 0.74 10.80
C THR A 15 -11.95 0.57 11.77
N ARG A 16 -12.50 -0.64 11.85
CA ARG A 16 -13.55 -0.99 12.83
C ARG A 16 -13.15 -0.75 14.30
N TYR A 17 -11.85 -0.63 14.59
CA TYR A 17 -11.31 -0.39 15.93
C TYR A 17 -11.02 1.09 16.20
N GLY A 18 -11.31 1.98 15.25
CA GLY A 18 -11.11 3.42 15.37
C GLY A 18 -9.73 3.92 14.94
N ASP A 19 -8.78 3.02 14.65
CA ASP A 19 -7.47 3.41 14.11
C ASP A 19 -7.64 4.01 12.71
N LEU A 20 -6.92 5.09 12.42
CA LEU A 20 -6.84 5.69 11.09
C LEU A 20 -5.62 5.11 10.34
N VAL A 21 -5.88 4.39 9.25
CA VAL A 21 -4.84 3.85 8.35
C VAL A 21 -4.75 4.68 7.07
N ARG A 22 -3.53 4.80 6.54
CA ARG A 22 -3.23 5.62 5.36
C ARG A 22 -2.77 4.76 4.20
N ALA A 23 -3.27 5.04 3.01
CA ALA A 23 -2.95 4.29 1.81
C ALA A 23 -2.74 5.19 0.59
N ASP A 24 -1.79 4.85 -0.27
CA ASP A 24 -1.59 5.48 -1.58
C ASP A 24 -2.34 4.70 -2.65
N VAL A 25 -3.18 5.41 -3.40
CA VAL A 25 -3.98 4.87 -4.50
C VAL A 25 -3.33 5.23 -5.83
N TYR A 26 -3.05 4.21 -6.63
CA TYR A 26 -2.56 4.31 -8.00
C TYR A 26 -3.67 3.86 -8.94
N LEU A 27 -4.11 4.77 -9.83
CA LEU A 27 -5.10 4.46 -10.85
C LEU A 27 -4.43 4.31 -12.22
N PRO A 28 -4.92 3.41 -13.09
CA PRO A 28 -4.48 3.35 -14.48
C PRO A 28 -4.63 4.71 -15.17
N LYS A 29 -3.62 5.11 -15.94
CA LYS A 29 -3.62 6.41 -16.63
C LYS A 29 -4.77 6.55 -17.63
N ASN A 30 -5.12 5.45 -18.28
CA ASN A 30 -6.15 5.39 -19.32
C ASN A 30 -7.22 4.39 -18.88
N GLY A 31 -8.35 4.90 -18.38
CA GLY A 31 -9.49 4.07 -18.03
C GLY A 31 -10.57 4.89 -17.37
N ASN A 32 -11.82 4.57 -17.69
CA ASN A 32 -12.98 5.03 -16.93
C ASN A 32 -13.46 3.80 -16.17
N GLY A 33 -13.20 3.76 -14.86
CA GLY A 33 -13.49 2.62 -13.99
C GLY A 33 -14.98 2.20 -13.97
N PRO A 34 -15.35 1.23 -13.11
CA PRO A 34 -14.59 0.71 -11.97
C PRO A 34 -13.40 -0.17 -12.36
N PHE A 35 -12.38 -0.20 -11.51
CA PHE A 35 -11.18 -1.03 -11.68
C PHE A 35 -11.15 -2.16 -10.65
N PRO A 36 -10.68 -3.37 -11.01
CA PRO A 36 -10.26 -4.33 -10.01
C PRO A 36 -9.08 -3.76 -9.22
N VAL A 37 -9.05 -4.02 -7.91
CA VAL A 37 -8.05 -3.46 -6.99
C VAL A 37 -7.12 -4.54 -6.48
N LEU A 38 -5.82 -4.30 -6.57
CA LEU A 38 -4.79 -5.02 -5.82
C LEU A 38 -4.40 -4.22 -4.58
N LEU A 39 -4.59 -4.81 -3.41
CA LEU A 39 -4.23 -4.22 -2.13
C LEU A 39 -2.92 -4.84 -1.62
N GLY A 40 -1.86 -4.02 -1.54
CA GLY A 40 -0.63 -4.32 -0.83
C GLY A 40 -0.63 -3.66 0.55
N ALA A 41 -1.02 -4.42 1.58
CA ALA A 41 -1.00 -3.97 2.96
C ALA A 41 0.28 -4.48 3.64
N SER A 42 1.13 -3.58 4.14
CA SER A 42 2.40 -3.97 4.76
C SER A 42 2.83 -3.04 5.89
N PRO A 43 3.69 -3.50 6.81
CA PRO A 43 4.30 -2.66 7.83
C PRO A 43 5.54 -1.89 7.36
N TYR A 44 5.97 -2.05 6.11
CA TYR A 44 7.26 -1.57 5.62
C TYR A 44 7.23 -0.21 4.93
N GLN A 45 6.25 0.61 5.30
CA GLN A 45 6.13 2.04 4.99
C GLN A 45 6.12 2.39 3.50
N LYS A 46 4.92 2.59 2.94
CA LYS A 46 4.71 2.97 1.52
C LYS A 46 5.53 4.20 1.08
N ALA A 47 5.82 5.11 2.02
CA ALA A 47 6.62 6.30 1.77
C ALA A 47 8.06 5.99 1.34
N LEU A 48 8.63 4.84 1.71
CA LEU A 48 10.01 4.47 1.41
C LEU A 48 10.20 3.94 -0.01
N ARG A 49 9.11 3.74 -0.78
CA ARG A 49 9.15 3.16 -2.14
C ARG A 49 10.10 3.87 -3.10
N HIS A 50 10.28 5.18 -2.96
CA HIS A 50 11.12 5.98 -3.85
C HIS A 50 12.63 5.76 -3.62
N LEU A 51 13.01 5.20 -2.46
CA LEU A 51 14.40 4.92 -2.14
C LEU A 51 14.98 3.88 -3.10
N PRO A 52 16.27 3.97 -3.43
CA PRO A 52 16.93 2.93 -4.21
C PRO A 52 16.87 1.60 -3.44
N PRO A 53 16.68 0.47 -4.14
CA PRO A 53 16.83 -0.83 -3.51
C PRO A 53 18.22 -0.91 -2.86
N ALA A 54 18.25 -1.29 -1.59
CA ALA A 54 19.49 -1.56 -0.88
C ALA A 54 19.58 -3.07 -0.63
N PRO A 55 19.76 -3.92 -1.65
CA PRO A 55 19.65 -5.37 -1.52
C PRO A 55 20.62 -5.97 -0.51
N GLN A 56 21.72 -5.27 -0.17
CA GLN A 56 22.68 -5.65 0.85
C GLN A 56 22.17 -5.43 2.28
N VAL A 57 21.17 -4.57 2.47
CA VAL A 57 20.61 -4.18 3.79
C VAL A 57 19.16 -4.64 3.92
N PHE A 58 18.37 -4.51 2.86
CA PHE A 58 16.96 -4.90 2.76
C PHE A 58 16.71 -5.58 1.41
N PRO A 59 16.76 -6.93 1.35
CA PRO A 59 16.59 -7.67 0.10
C PRO A 59 15.12 -7.79 -0.37
N PHE A 60 14.17 -7.22 0.37
CA PHE A 60 12.73 -7.35 0.10
C PHE A 60 12.11 -5.99 -0.27
N THR A 61 11.24 -6.02 -1.29
CA THR A 61 10.38 -4.91 -1.70
C THR A 61 8.96 -5.45 -1.78
N GLU A 62 8.09 -5.01 -0.87
CA GLU A 62 6.77 -5.64 -0.68
C GLU A 62 5.66 -5.09 -1.60
N TYR A 63 6.00 -4.13 -2.45
CA TYR A 63 5.03 -3.45 -3.32
C TYR A 63 4.81 -4.16 -4.67
N GLY A 64 5.66 -5.13 -5.02
CA GLY A 64 5.60 -5.81 -6.31
C GLY A 64 5.71 -4.85 -7.53
N PRO A 65 5.48 -5.36 -8.75
CA PRO A 65 5.59 -4.55 -9.97
C PRO A 65 4.32 -3.71 -10.21
N ILE A 66 4.13 -2.60 -9.48
CA ILE A 66 2.93 -1.74 -9.56
C ILE A 66 2.56 -1.39 -11.00
N GLN A 67 3.52 -0.97 -11.83
CA GLN A 67 3.25 -0.54 -13.21
C GLN A 67 2.66 -1.64 -14.09
N LEU A 68 3.10 -2.89 -13.91
CA LEU A 68 2.53 -4.04 -14.62
C LEU A 68 1.01 -4.11 -14.39
N TYR A 69 0.59 -3.94 -13.14
CA TYR A 69 -0.84 -4.01 -12.79
C TYR A 69 -1.62 -2.81 -13.36
N LEU A 70 -1.04 -1.61 -13.33
CA LEU A 70 -1.66 -0.43 -13.92
C LEU A 70 -1.83 -0.58 -15.44
N ASP A 71 -0.84 -1.15 -16.12
CA ASP A 71 -0.88 -1.39 -17.57
C ASP A 71 -1.96 -2.43 -17.95
N GLU A 72 -2.24 -3.39 -17.06
CA GLU A 72 -3.32 -4.38 -17.20
C GLU A 72 -4.69 -3.85 -16.72
N GLY A 73 -4.80 -2.57 -16.37
CA GLY A 73 -6.07 -1.93 -15.99
C GLY A 73 -6.51 -2.18 -14.54
N TYR A 74 -5.62 -2.63 -13.67
CA TYR A 74 -5.88 -2.73 -12.23
C TYR A 74 -5.53 -1.41 -11.53
N ALA A 75 -6.33 -1.03 -10.53
CA ALA A 75 -5.87 -0.08 -9.53
C ALA A 75 -4.98 -0.80 -8.51
N TYR A 76 -3.99 -0.10 -7.99
CA TYR A 76 -3.11 -0.60 -6.95
C TYR A 76 -3.22 0.30 -5.71
N VAL A 77 -3.33 -0.31 -4.53
CA VAL A 77 -3.40 0.40 -3.26
C VAL A 77 -2.28 -0.09 -2.35
N ALA A 78 -1.36 0.81 -1.98
CA ALA A 78 -0.31 0.53 -1.01
C ALA A 78 -0.73 1.09 0.36
N MET A 79 -0.91 0.23 1.36
CA MET A 79 -1.41 0.62 2.68
C MET A 79 -0.37 0.35 3.77
N ASP A 80 -0.18 1.34 4.64
CA ASP A 80 0.53 1.16 5.91
C ASP A 80 -0.45 0.54 6.92
N VAL A 81 -0.14 -0.65 7.44
CA VAL A 81 -0.97 -1.30 8.47
C VAL A 81 -0.97 -0.50 9.79
N PRO A 82 -1.93 -0.73 10.71
CA PRO A 82 -1.98 0.00 11.98
C PRO A 82 -0.64 0.01 12.74
N GLY A 83 -0.26 1.17 13.24
CA GLY A 83 0.97 1.42 13.99
C GLY A 83 2.25 1.49 13.14
N THR A 84 2.13 1.62 11.81
CA THR A 84 3.28 1.66 10.89
C THR A 84 3.22 2.87 9.96
N GLY A 85 4.39 3.32 9.49
CA GLY A 85 4.49 4.47 8.59
C GLY A 85 3.81 5.70 9.18
N ARG A 86 2.78 6.19 8.49
CA ARG A 86 1.93 7.27 9.02
C ARG A 86 0.59 6.79 9.58
N SER A 87 0.29 5.50 9.61
CA SER A 87 -0.97 4.98 10.19
C SER A 87 -0.94 5.02 11.72
N ASP A 88 -2.09 5.32 12.32
CA ASP A 88 -2.27 5.30 13.77
C ASP A 88 -2.40 3.86 14.29
N GLY A 89 -2.47 3.70 15.62
CA GLY A 89 -2.69 2.42 16.29
C GLY A 89 -1.39 1.72 16.70
N THR A 90 -1.46 0.40 16.84
CA THR A 90 -0.35 -0.43 17.31
C THR A 90 -0.07 -1.54 16.30
N TRP A 91 1.21 -1.68 15.94
CA TRP A 91 1.65 -2.81 15.15
C TRP A 91 1.85 -4.04 16.04
N ASP A 92 1.15 -5.12 15.72
CA ASP A 92 1.14 -6.39 16.43
C ASP A 92 1.35 -7.52 15.41
N PRO A 93 2.61 -7.83 15.07
CA PRO A 93 2.95 -8.63 13.90
C PRO A 93 2.37 -10.04 13.99
N VAL A 94 1.87 -10.53 12.86
CA VAL A 94 1.31 -11.88 12.63
C VAL A 94 0.13 -12.24 13.54
N SER A 95 -0.47 -11.24 14.19
CA SER A 95 -1.55 -11.47 15.12
C SER A 95 -2.89 -11.64 14.40
N ARG A 96 -3.82 -12.34 15.05
CA ARG A 96 -5.19 -12.45 14.53
C ARG A 96 -5.89 -11.09 14.48
N ALA A 97 -5.50 -10.16 15.35
CA ALA A 97 -6.04 -8.81 15.33
C ALA A 97 -5.59 -8.07 14.07
N GLU A 98 -4.30 -8.16 13.72
CA GLU A 98 -3.75 -7.57 12.48
C GLU A 98 -4.50 -8.06 11.24
N GLY A 99 -4.68 -9.38 11.07
CA GLY A 99 -5.41 -9.94 9.92
C GLY A 99 -6.88 -9.49 9.81
N ARG A 100 -7.53 -9.19 10.94
CA ARG A 100 -8.91 -8.68 10.97
C ARG A 100 -9.02 -7.17 10.77
N ARG A 101 -7.93 -6.41 10.96
CA ARG A 101 -7.89 -4.96 10.74
C ARG A 101 -7.75 -4.60 9.26
N SER A 102 -7.10 -5.48 8.49
CA SER A 102 -6.92 -5.31 7.04
C SER A 102 -8.15 -5.67 6.21
N THR A 103 -9.21 -6.18 6.83
CA THR A 103 -10.49 -6.49 6.19
C THR A 103 -11.56 -5.63 6.85
N THR A 104 -12.25 -4.80 6.06
CA THR A 104 -13.33 -3.93 6.56
C THR A 104 -14.49 -4.77 7.09
#